data_AF-A0A5Q6PD64-F1
#
_entry.id   AF-A0A5Q6PD64-F1
#
_cell.length_a   1.000
_cell.length_b   1.000
_cell.length_c   1.000
_cell.angle_alpha   90.00
_cell.angle_beta   90.00
_cell.angle_gamma   90.00
#
_symmetry.space_group_name_H-M   'P 1'
#
loop_
_entity.id
_entity.type
_entity.pdbx_description
1 polymer ?
#
loop_
_entity_poly.entity_id
_entity_poly.type
_entity_poly.pdbx_seq_one_letter_code
_entity_poly.pdbx_strand_id
1 'polypeptide(L)'
;MFFKKKQPCFKCETPTKLTFEKKPTCGTCKIDILTSREDVVLCPKDGQTMEKVVLEESEIIIDRCPVCKGVWLDPDELEMLKDSSTNSNLATGICLGIAIG
;
A
#
# COMPACT_ATOMS: atom_id res chain seq x y z
N MET A 1 -7.02 22.30 -24.42
CA MET A 1 -6.27 21.75 -23.27
C MET A 1 -7.06 22.05 -22.01
N PHE A 2 -7.72 21.07 -21.39
CA PHE A 2 -8.58 21.30 -20.21
C PHE A 2 -7.80 21.03 -18.92
N PHE A 3 -7.29 22.09 -18.28
CA PHE A 3 -6.67 21.98 -16.97
C PHE A 3 -7.76 21.85 -15.90
N LYS A 4 -7.94 20.65 -15.32
CA LYS A 4 -8.83 20.48 -14.15
C LYS A 4 -8.35 21.41 -13.02
N LYS A 5 -9.26 22.27 -12.53
CA LYS A 5 -9.01 23.16 -11.39
C LYS A 5 -8.65 22.31 -10.16
N LYS A 6 -7.68 22.77 -9.37
CA LYS A 6 -7.34 22.15 -8.07
C LYS A 6 -8.49 22.39 -7.10
N GLN A 7 -8.87 21.39 -6.33
CA GLN A 7 -9.86 21.44 -5.26
C GLN A 7 -9.19 21.12 -3.91
N PRO A 8 -9.70 21.63 -2.78
CA PRO A 8 -9.17 21.27 -1.47
C PRO A 8 -9.47 19.79 -1.17
N CYS A 9 -8.49 19.08 -0.62
CA CYS A 9 -8.68 17.73 -0.12
C CYS A 9 -9.71 17.72 1.02
N PHE A 10 -10.69 16.83 0.98
CA PHE A 10 -11.75 16.73 1.99
C PHE A 10 -11.22 16.47 3.42
N LYS A 11 -10.06 15.80 3.54
CA LYS A 11 -9.46 15.44 4.83
C LYS A 11 -8.44 16.45 5.38
N CYS A 12 -7.51 16.93 4.56
CA CYS A 12 -6.41 17.81 5.01
C CYS A 12 -6.35 19.17 4.30
N GLU A 13 -7.36 19.50 3.49
CA GLU A 13 -7.51 20.77 2.76
C GLU A 13 -6.42 21.12 1.74
N THR A 14 -5.39 20.28 1.61
CA THR A 14 -4.32 20.51 0.62
C THR A 14 -4.87 20.55 -0.80
N PRO A 15 -4.38 21.48 -1.67
CA PRO A 15 -4.85 21.57 -3.04
C PRO A 15 -4.50 20.32 -3.85
N THR A 16 -5.52 19.59 -4.27
CA THR A 16 -5.38 18.34 -5.02
C THR A 16 -6.12 18.41 -6.36
N LYS A 17 -5.65 17.63 -7.34
CA LYS A 17 -6.40 17.32 -8.57
C LYS A 17 -6.94 15.89 -8.57
N LEU A 18 -6.54 15.10 -7.56
CA LEU A 18 -6.91 13.71 -7.40
C LEU A 18 -8.29 13.62 -6.76
N THR A 19 -8.98 12.53 -7.06
CA THR A 19 -10.31 12.23 -6.52
C THR A 19 -10.29 10.77 -6.09
N PHE A 20 -10.74 10.50 -4.87
CA PHE A 20 -10.89 9.16 -4.31
C PHE A 20 -12.32 9.00 -3.82
N GLU A 21 -12.99 7.89 -4.16
CA GLU A 21 -14.40 7.64 -3.82
C GLU A 21 -15.32 8.83 -4.12
N LYS A 22 -15.15 9.46 -5.30
CA LYS A 22 -15.90 10.64 -5.77
C LYS A 22 -15.70 11.92 -4.94
N LYS A 23 -14.75 11.94 -3.99
CA LYS A 23 -14.38 13.12 -3.20
C LYS A 23 -12.98 13.62 -3.56
N PRO A 24 -12.72 14.93 -3.54
CA PRO A 24 -11.37 15.46 -3.74
C PRO A 24 -10.49 15.01 -2.57
N THR A 25 -9.45 14.23 -2.86
CA THR A 25 -8.58 13.61 -1.85
C THR A 25 -7.14 13.62 -2.35
N CYS A 26 -6.16 14.07 -1.55
CA CYS A 26 -4.76 14.03 -1.94
C CYS A 26 -4.17 12.62 -1.83
N GLY A 27 -3.01 12.36 -2.46
CA GLY A 27 -2.36 11.03 -2.43
C GLY A 27 -2.10 10.53 -1.02
N THR A 28 -1.57 11.40 -0.14
CA THR A 28 -1.31 11.08 1.26
C THR A 28 -2.59 10.72 2.03
N CYS A 29 -3.68 11.48 1.86
CA CYS A 29 -4.94 11.18 2.52
C CYS A 29 -5.63 9.94 1.95
N LYS A 30 -5.44 9.65 0.65
CA LYS A 30 -5.90 8.40 0.05
C LYS A 30 -5.19 7.22 0.71
N ILE A 31 -3.86 7.27 0.81
CA ILE A 31 -3.06 6.24 1.48
C ILE A 31 -3.54 6.06 2.93
N ASP A 32 -3.66 7.14 3.68
CA ASP A 32 -4.09 7.11 5.08
C ASP A 32 -5.49 6.49 5.24
N ILE A 33 -6.45 6.85 4.38
CA ILE A 33 -7.80 6.23 4.37
C ILE A 33 -7.72 4.73 4.08
N LEU A 34 -6.94 4.33 3.07
CA LEU A 34 -6.74 2.93 2.72
C LEU A 34 -6.11 2.16 3.87
N THR A 35 -4.99 2.64 4.42
CA THR A 35 -4.29 1.99 5.53
C THR A 35 -5.11 1.96 6.83
N SER A 36 -6.02 2.91 7.03
CA SER A 36 -6.89 2.93 8.22
C SER A 36 -7.98 1.85 8.22
N ARG A 37 -8.26 1.24 7.06
CA ARG A 37 -9.23 0.14 6.91
C ARG A 37 -8.60 -1.23 7.11
N GLU A 38 -7.27 -1.29 7.08
CA GLU A 38 -6.52 -2.53 7.21
C GLU A 38 -6.21 -2.85 8.68
N ASP A 39 -6.24 -4.13 9.02
CA ASP A 39 -5.96 -4.58 10.38
C ASP A 39 -4.48 -4.42 10.75
N VAL A 40 -4.23 -4.27 12.05
CA VAL A 40 -2.88 -4.19 12.60
C VAL A 40 -2.33 -5.61 12.78
N VAL A 41 -1.37 -5.97 11.94
CA VAL A 41 -0.72 -7.29 11.99
C VAL A 41 0.55 -7.22 12.83
N LEU A 42 0.77 -8.24 13.65
CA LEU A 42 2.03 -8.45 14.38
C LEU A 42 2.90 -9.41 13.58
N CYS A 43 4.19 -9.10 13.50
CA CYS A 43 5.14 -9.97 12.83
C CYS A 43 5.23 -11.32 13.57
N PRO A 44 5.05 -12.46 12.89
CA PRO A 44 5.11 -13.77 13.53
C PRO A 44 6.51 -14.16 13.99
N LYS A 45 7.55 -13.49 13.49
CA LYS A 45 8.95 -13.79 13.81
C LYS A 45 9.44 -13.10 15.08
N ASP A 46 9.08 -11.84 15.28
CA ASP A 46 9.60 -10.99 16.35
C ASP A 46 8.51 -10.30 17.19
N GLY A 47 7.23 -10.48 16.84
CA GLY A 47 6.08 -9.91 17.54
C GLY A 47 5.88 -8.41 17.33
N GLN A 48 6.71 -7.76 16.50
CA GLN A 48 6.64 -6.31 16.28
C GLN A 48 5.44 -5.95 15.41
N THR A 49 4.82 -4.81 15.68
CA THR A 49 3.79 -4.25 14.80
C THR A 49 4.37 -3.98 13.42
N MET A 50 3.69 -4.48 12.39
CA MET A 50 4.10 -4.30 11.00
C MET A 50 3.74 -2.89 10.50
N GLU A 51 4.57 -2.36 9.62
CA GLU A 51 4.36 -1.08 8.96
C GLU A 51 3.72 -1.31 7.59
N LYS A 52 2.66 -0.56 7.29
CA LYS A 52 1.99 -0.60 5.99
C LYS A 52 2.78 0.21 4.97
N VAL A 53 3.21 -0.44 3.90
CA VAL A 53 3.91 0.14 2.77
C VAL A 53 2.97 0.13 1.58
N VAL A 54 2.69 1.30 0.99
CA VAL A 54 1.78 1.39 -0.16
C VAL A 54 2.57 1.60 -1.44
N LEU A 55 2.30 0.76 -2.43
CA LEU A 55 2.78 0.91 -3.80
C LEU A 55 1.79 1.79 -4.57
N GLU A 56 2.12 3.07 -4.74
CA GLU A 56 1.21 4.07 -5.31
C GLU A 56 0.75 3.73 -6.75
N GLU A 57 1.58 3.02 -7.53
CA GLU A 57 1.29 2.66 -8.92
C GLU A 57 0.25 1.55 -9.06
N SER A 58 0.20 0.63 -8.11
CA SER A 58 -0.67 -0.57 -8.14
C SER A 58 -1.76 -0.55 -7.08
N GLU A 59 -1.79 0.47 -6.21
CA GLU A 59 -2.69 0.55 -5.04
C GLU A 59 -2.55 -0.64 -4.08
N ILE A 60 -1.43 -1.36 -4.15
CA ILE A 60 -1.15 -2.51 -3.29
C ILE A 60 -0.59 -2.01 -1.96
N ILE A 61 -1.21 -2.43 -0.87
CA ILE A 61 -0.74 -2.24 0.49
C ILE A 61 0.03 -3.50 0.86
N ILE A 62 1.17 -3.38 1.54
CA ILE A 62 1.99 -4.50 1.96
C ILE A 62 2.38 -4.28 3.41
N ASP A 63 2.23 -5.31 4.25
CA ASP A 63 2.70 -5.25 5.63
C ASP A 63 4.18 -5.66 5.69
N ARG A 64 5.03 -4.77 6.20
CA ARG A 64 6.47 -5.01 6.36
C ARG A 64 6.89 -4.87 7.81
N CYS A 65 7.61 -5.87 8.33
CA CYS A 65 8.20 -5.74 9.65
C CYS A 65 9.44 -4.82 9.62
N PRO A 66 9.50 -3.75 10.44
CA PRO A 66 10.63 -2.84 10.48
C PRO A 66 11.90 -3.49 11.05
N VAL A 67 11.76 -4.56 11.86
CA VAL A 67 12.86 -5.22 12.57
C VAL A 67 13.45 -6.35 11.74
N CYS A 68 12.69 -7.44 11.53
CA CYS A 68 13.21 -8.59 10.77
C CYS A 68 13.25 -8.39 9.25
N LYS A 69 12.67 -7.28 8.74
CA LYS A 69 12.52 -6.97 7.31
C LYS A 69 11.67 -7.97 6.53
N GLY A 70 10.94 -8.86 7.22
CA GLY A 70 9.95 -9.74 6.61
C GLY A 70 8.78 -8.96 6.03
N VAL A 71 8.19 -9.52 4.97
CA VAL A 71 7.02 -8.99 4.29
C VAL A 71 5.90 -10.01 4.43
N TRP A 72 4.71 -9.55 4.82
CA TRP A 72 3.50 -10.35 4.87
C TRP A 72 2.63 -9.93 3.69
N LEU A 73 2.16 -10.94 2.94
CA LEU A 73 1.27 -10.77 1.80
C LEU A 73 0.10 -11.71 2.01
N ASP A 74 -1.10 -11.17 1.92
CA ASP A 74 -2.30 -12.02 1.91
C ASP A 74 -2.43 -12.75 0.56
N PRO A 75 -3.17 -13.87 0.49
CA PRO A 75 -3.28 -14.67 -0.72
C PRO A 75 -3.72 -13.87 -1.96
N ASP A 76 -4.64 -12.92 -1.76
CA ASP A 76 -5.18 -12.06 -2.83
C ASP A 76 -4.14 -11.03 -3.32
N GLU A 77 -3.28 -10.51 -2.43
CA GLU A 77 -2.20 -9.57 -2.77
C GLU A 77 -1.09 -10.26 -3.57
N LEU A 78 -0.82 -11.52 -3.26
CA LEU A 78 0.16 -12.34 -3.98
C LEU A 78 -0.25 -12.59 -5.43
N GLU A 79 -1.55 -12.74 -5.70
CA GLU A 79 -2.06 -12.86 -7.07
C GLU A 79 -1.90 -11.53 -7.83
N MET A 80 -2.22 -10.39 -7.20
CA MET A 80 -2.04 -9.06 -7.81
C MET A 80 -0.56 -8.75 -8.11
N LEU A 81 0.35 -9.14 -7.22
CA LEU A 81 1.79 -8.96 -7.43
C LEU A 81 2.33 -9.84 -8.57
N LYS A 82 1.85 -11.08 -8.71
CA LYS A 82 2.24 -11.97 -9.82
C LYS A 82 1.83 -11.40 -11.18
N ASP A 83 0.63 -10.85 -11.28
CA ASP A 83 0.14 -10.25 -12.52
C ASP A 83 0.91 -8.96 -12.89
N SER A 84 1.37 -8.18 -11.90
CA SER A 84 2.17 -6.97 -12.14
C SER A 84 3.64 -7.23 -12.54
N SER A 85 4.13 -8.47 -12.41
CA SER A 85 5.55 -8.83 -12.61
C SER A 85 6.00 -9.02 -14.06
N THR A 86 5.14 -8.77 -15.05
CA THR A 86 5.50 -8.81 -16.48
C THR A 86 5.89 -7.41 -16.99
N ASN A 87 6.79 -6.70 -16.30
CA ASN A 87 7.79 -5.81 -16.90
C ASN A 87 8.63 -5.09 -15.84
N SER A 88 9.95 -5.20 -16.02
CA SER A 88 11.03 -4.39 -15.44
C SER A 88 11.35 -4.50 -13.93
N ASN A 89 12.45 -5.22 -13.67
CA ASN A 89 13.54 -4.84 -12.75
C ASN A 89 13.19 -4.44 -11.29
N LEU A 90 12.62 -5.37 -10.52
CA LEU A 90 12.86 -5.41 -9.08
C LEU A 90 13.40 -6.79 -8.67
N ALA A 91 14.63 -7.07 -9.08
CA ALA A 91 15.42 -8.07 -8.39
C ALA A 91 15.76 -7.51 -7.00
N THR A 92 15.42 -8.22 -5.92
CA THR A 92 16.37 -8.77 -4.94
C THR A 92 15.60 -9.43 -3.77
N GLY A 93 15.54 -10.77 -3.78
CA GLY A 93 15.60 -11.56 -2.54
C GLY A 93 14.41 -11.55 -1.58
N ILE A 94 13.19 -11.87 -2.04
CA ILE A 94 12.12 -12.27 -1.11
C ILE A 94 12.24 -13.77 -0.88
N CYS A 95 12.86 -14.16 0.23
CA CYS A 95 12.77 -15.52 0.74
C CYS A 95 11.29 -15.82 1.01
N LEU A 96 10.70 -16.68 0.16
CA LEU A 96 9.36 -17.23 0.33
C LEU A 96 9.36 -18.15 1.56
N GLY A 97 9.12 -17.57 2.73
CA GLY A 97 8.77 -18.31 3.93
C GLY A 97 7.29 -18.61 3.88
N ILE A 98 6.91 -19.72 3.24
CA ILE A 98 5.57 -20.29 3.36
C ILE A 98 5.38 -20.68 4.83
N ALA A 99 4.50 -20.00 5.55
CA ALA A 99 4.01 -20.44 6.84
C ALA A 99 2.54 -20.81 6.68
N ILE A 100 2.30 -22.07 6.31
CA ILE A 100 1.04 -22.75 6.58
C ILE A 100 1.11 -23.12 8.06
N GLY A 101 0.16 -22.66 8.86
CA GLY A 101 0.05 -22.99 10.28
C GLY A 101 -1.23 -22.43 10.87
#